data_AF-A0A534IXP2-F1
#
_entry.id   AF-A0A534IXP2-F1
#
_cell.length_a   1.000
_cell.length_b   1.000
_cell.length_c   1.000
_cell.angle_alpha   90.00
_cell.angle_beta   90.00
_cell.angle_gamma   90.00
#
_symmetry.space_group_name_H-M   'P 1'
#
loop_
_entity.id
_entity.type
_entity.pdbx_description
1 polymer ?
#
loop_
_entity_poly.entity_id
_entity_poly.type
_entity_poly.pdbx_seq_one_letter_code
_entity_poly.pdbx_strand_id
1 'polypeptide(L)'
;MEDVPWRVLNLVAKRGYIGATREDFFREIRGVIYDDLEKAILALEKDGYVSLEWLADSRFIITITEKGSAEVKGEYERRLKAYQDRVTGQQSKAGLDKV
;
A
#
# COMPACT_ATOMS: atom_id res chain seq x y z
N MET A 1 2.31 1.28 9.85
CA MET A 1 3.49 0.76 9.13
C MET A 1 3.98 1.89 8.25
N GLU A 2 5.10 2.50 8.63
CA GLU A 2 5.75 3.62 7.94
C GLU A 2 6.72 3.13 6.84
N ASP A 3 6.56 1.90 6.38
CA ASP A 3 7.50 1.26 5.48
C ASP A 3 7.25 1.66 4.02
N VAL A 4 8.32 1.95 3.28
CA VAL A 4 8.27 2.45 1.90
C VAL A 4 7.58 1.45 0.96
N PRO A 5 7.86 0.13 0.98
CA PRO A 5 7.17 -0.87 0.17
C PRO A 5 5.66 -0.86 0.38
N TRP A 6 5.18 -0.74 1.61
CA TRP A 6 3.74 -0.70 1.88
C TRP A 6 3.10 0.57 1.28
N ARG A 7 3.77 1.72 1.38
CA ARG A 7 3.29 2.99 0.80
C ARG A 7 3.26 2.92 -0.73
N VAL A 8 4.29 2.32 -1.34
CA VAL A 8 4.35 2.07 -2.79
C VAL A 8 3.18 1.18 -3.21
N LEU A 9 3.02 0.02 -2.57
CA LEU A 9 1.98 -0.95 -2.94
C LEU A 9 0.57 -0.37 -2.83
N ASN A 10 0.28 0.41 -1.77
CA ASN A 10 -1.01 1.10 -1.63
C ASN A 10 -1.25 2.14 -2.72
N LEU A 11 -0.23 2.92 -3.08
CA LEU A 11 -0.39 3.93 -4.12
C LEU A 11 -0.71 3.27 -5.46
N VAL A 12 0.04 2.22 -5.81
CA VAL A 12 -0.16 1.47 -7.06
C VAL A 12 -1.55 0.83 -7.07
N ALA A 13 -2.00 0.24 -5.95
CA ALA A 13 -3.35 -0.32 -5.85
C ALA A 13 -4.46 0.74 -6.03
N LYS A 14 -4.27 1.97 -5.53
CA LYS A 14 -5.21 3.09 -5.78
C LYS A 14 -5.24 3.55 -7.23
N ARG A 15 -4.10 3.52 -7.92
CA ARG A 15 -3.99 3.88 -9.35
C ARG A 15 -4.58 2.79 -10.24
N GLY A 16 -4.55 1.53 -9.80
CA GLY A 16 -5.06 0.39 -10.57
C GLY A 16 -4.34 0.23 -11.90
N TYR A 17 -5.09 -0.03 -12.97
CA TYR A 17 -4.55 -0.28 -14.31
C TYR A 17 -3.94 0.95 -14.99
N ILE A 18 -4.22 2.17 -14.51
CA ILE A 18 -3.59 3.39 -15.06
C ILE A 18 -2.08 3.39 -14.80
N GLY A 19 -1.68 2.71 -13.72
CA GLY A 19 -0.29 2.66 -13.27
C GLY A 19 0.16 3.94 -12.57
N ALA A 20 1.29 3.83 -11.87
CA ALA A 20 1.94 4.92 -11.16
C ALA A 20 3.31 5.20 -11.78
N THR A 21 3.59 6.48 -12.03
CA THR A 21 4.92 6.94 -12.45
C THR A 21 5.75 7.37 -11.25
N ARG A 22 7.05 7.56 -11.47
CA ARG A 22 7.96 8.15 -10.49
C ARG A 22 7.42 9.44 -9.85
N GLU A 23 6.87 10.33 -10.66
CA GLU A 23 6.34 11.63 -10.21
C GLU A 23 5.12 11.47 -9.29
N ASP A 24 4.32 10.42 -9.47
CA ASP A 24 3.23 10.09 -8.55
C ASP A 24 3.77 9.70 -7.17
N PHE A 25 4.81 8.87 -7.13
CA PHE A 25 5.43 8.46 -5.87
C PHE A 25 6.01 9.65 -5.12
N PHE A 26 6.76 10.54 -5.78
CA PHE A 26 7.30 11.72 -5.10
C PHE A 26 6.24 12.71 -4.64
N ARG A 27 5.09 12.76 -5.33
CA ARG A 27 3.95 13.61 -4.94
C ARG A 27 3.23 13.07 -3.70
N GLU A 28 2.99 11.77 -3.66
CA GLU A 28 2.15 11.11 -2.64
C GLU A 28 2.96 10.60 -1.44
N ILE A 29 4.20 10.18 -1.67
CA ILE A 29 5.09 9.61 -0.66
C ILE A 29 6.08 10.70 -0.21
N ARG A 30 5.62 11.60 0.67
CA ARG A 30 6.49 12.64 1.26
C ARG A 30 7.76 12.05 1.87
N GLY A 31 8.88 12.72 1.59
CA GLY A 31 10.21 12.42 2.17
C GLY A 31 10.89 11.17 1.60
N VAL A 32 10.33 10.53 0.58
CA VAL A 32 10.99 9.37 -0.04
C VAL A 32 12.17 9.83 -0.90
N ILE A 33 13.31 9.14 -0.79
CA ILE A 33 14.45 9.30 -1.69
C ILE A 33 14.37 8.26 -2.80
N TYR A 34 14.96 8.57 -3.97
CA TYR A 34 14.85 7.71 -5.15
C TYR A 34 15.37 6.29 -4.91
N ASP A 35 16.55 6.15 -4.29
CA ASP A 35 17.17 4.84 -4.03
C ASP A 35 16.28 3.94 -3.17
N ASP A 36 15.60 4.48 -2.17
CA ASP A 36 14.70 3.71 -1.29
C ASP A 36 13.40 3.35 -2.01
N LEU A 37 12.89 4.26 -2.84
CA LEU A 37 11.73 4.02 -3.70
C LEU A 37 12.02 2.90 -4.70
N GLU A 38 13.16 2.98 -5.40
CA GLU A 38 13.58 2.00 -6.39
C GLU A 38 13.78 0.61 -5.76
N LYS A 39 14.51 0.53 -4.63
CA LYS A 39 14.65 -0.73 -3.88
C LYS A 39 13.31 -1.33 -3.48
N ALA A 40 12.39 -0.51 -2.99
CA ALA A 40 11.05 -0.96 -2.60
C ALA A 40 10.25 -1.48 -3.79
N ILE A 41 10.31 -0.79 -4.94
CA ILE A 41 9.65 -1.21 -6.18
C ILE A 41 10.20 -2.56 -6.66
N LEU A 42 11.53 -2.69 -6.75
CA LEU A 42 12.18 -3.90 -7.22
C LEU A 42 11.91 -5.08 -6.29
N ALA A 43 11.82 -4.86 -4.98
CA ALA A 43 11.44 -5.90 -4.02
C ALA A 43 9.98 -6.37 -4.25
N LEU A 44 9.04 -5.43 -4.43
CA LEU A 44 7.64 -5.77 -4.69
C LEU A 44 7.44 -6.46 -6.04
N GLU A 45 8.21 -6.06 -7.06
CA GLU A 45 8.19 -6.69 -8.38
C GLU A 45 8.73 -8.12 -8.29
N LYS A 46 9.89 -8.31 -7.65
CA LYS A 46 10.49 -9.63 -7.41
C LYS A 46 9.53 -10.58 -6.71
N ASP A 47 8.76 -10.07 -5.75
CA ASP A 47 7.76 -10.86 -5.02
C ASP A 47 6.43 -11.00 -5.79
N GLY A 48 6.30 -10.40 -6.97
CA GLY A 48 5.14 -10.50 -7.87
C GLY A 48 3.92 -9.71 -7.40
N TYR A 49 4.11 -8.69 -6.57
CA TYR A 49 3.01 -7.81 -6.12
C TYR A 49 2.72 -6.69 -7.12
N VAL A 50 3.72 -6.24 -7.88
CA VAL A 50 3.58 -5.22 -8.92
C VAL A 50 4.26 -5.67 -10.20
N SER A 51 3.88 -5.08 -11.33
CA SER A 51 4.60 -5.18 -12.59
C SER A 51 5.28 -3.85 -12.89
N LEU A 52 6.57 -3.89 -13.27
CA LEU A 52 7.38 -2.72 -13.59
C LEU A 52 7.68 -2.69 -15.09
N GLU A 53 7.36 -1.57 -15.73
CA GLU A 53 7.70 -1.31 -17.13
C GLU A 53 8.64 -0.11 -17.22
N TRP A 54 9.85 -0.32 -17.74
CA TRP A 54 10.84 0.73 -17.95
C TRP A 54 10.66 1.39 -19.32
N LEU A 55 10.52 2.72 -19.31
CA LEU A 55 10.42 3.55 -20.51
C LEU A 55 11.74 4.26 -20.85
N ALA A 56 12.62 4.44 -19.86
CA ALA A 56 14.00 4.93 -19.95
C ALA A 56 14.70 4.73 -18.60
N ASP A 57 16.00 5.03 -18.52
CA ASP A 57 16.86 4.82 -17.33
C ASP A 57 16.26 5.28 -15.99
N SER A 58 15.43 6.33 -15.99
CA SER A 58 14.75 6.82 -14.77
C SER A 58 13.24 7.00 -14.94
N ARG A 59 12.66 6.49 -16.02
CA ARG A 59 11.22 6.62 -16.32
C ARG A 59 10.61 5.24 -16.38
N PHE A 60 9.58 5.05 -15.58
CA PHE A 60 8.88 3.78 -15.47
C PHE A 60 7.40 3.99 -15.23
N ILE A 61 6.62 2.94 -15.49
CA ILE A 61 5.23 2.80 -15.08
C ILE A 61 5.12 1.52 -14.24
N ILE A 62 4.41 1.62 -13.13
CA ILE A 62 4.17 0.49 -12.22
C ILE A 62 2.69 0.21 -12.16
N THR A 63 2.31 -1.05 -12.40
CA THR A 63 0.91 -1.49 -12.31
C THR A 63 0.73 -2.54 -11.22
N ILE A 64 -0.46 -2.57 -10.63
CA ILE A 64 -0.78 -3.55 -9.59
C ILE A 64 -1.05 -4.91 -10.24
N THR A 65 -0.59 -5.99 -9.61
CA THR A 65 -0.99 -7.35 -9.98
C THR A 65 -2.23 -7.79 -9.19
N GLU A 66 -2.86 -8.90 -9.58
CA GLU A 66 -3.92 -9.52 -8.77
C GLU A 66 -3.43 -9.88 -7.36
N LYS A 67 -2.21 -10.42 -7.24
CA LYS A 67 -1.57 -10.75 -5.96
C LYS A 67 -1.38 -9.50 -5.09
N GLY A 68 -0.87 -8.42 -5.66
CA GLY A 68 -0.72 -7.12 -4.99
C GLY A 68 -2.04 -6.56 -4.50
N SER A 69 -3.06 -6.61 -5.35
CA SER A 69 -4.41 -6.16 -5.00
C SER A 69 -5.01 -6.97 -3.83
N ALA A 70 -4.85 -8.29 -3.87
CA ALA A 70 -5.30 -9.18 -2.80
C ALA A 70 -4.59 -8.90 -1.46
N GLU A 71 -3.28 -8.64 -1.48
CA GLU A 71 -2.53 -8.29 -0.28
C GLU A 71 -3.02 -6.98 0.33
N VAL A 72 -3.24 -5.95 -0.49
CA VAL A 72 -3.74 -4.65 -0.01
C VAL A 72 -5.12 -4.79 0.61
N LYS A 73 -6.01 -5.56 -0.03
CA LYS A 73 -7.34 -5.86 0.50
C LYS A 73 -7.28 -6.61 1.83
N GLY A 74 -6.48 -7.67 1.91
CA GLY A 74 -6.34 -8.48 3.13
C GLY A 74 -5.82 -7.67 4.31
N GLU A 75 -4.85 -6.78 4.09
CA GLU A 75 -4.35 -5.90 5.14
C GLU A 75 -5.40 -4.87 5.59
N TYR A 76 -6.20 -4.34 4.66
CA TYR A 76 -7.31 -3.45 5.02
C TYR A 76 -8.32 -4.17 5.91
N GLU A 77 -8.72 -5.39 5.55
CA GLU A 77 -9.65 -6.21 6.33
C GLU A 77 -9.10 -6.55 7.73
N ARG A 78 -7.81 -6.91 7.83
CA ARG A 78 -7.12 -7.16 9.11
C ARG A 78 -7.19 -5.93 10.02
N ARG A 79 -6.96 -4.73 9.47
CA ARG A 79 -7.01 -3.47 10.24
C ARG A 79 -8.42 -3.09 10.63
N LEU A 80 -9.39 -3.26 9.73
CA LEU A 80 -10.79 -2.98 10.02
C LEU A 80 -11.28 -3.86 11.18
N LYS A 81 -10.95 -5.16 11.15
CA LYS A 81 -11.26 -6.08 12.24
C LYS A 81 -10.61 -5.67 13.56
N ALA A 82 -9.31 -5.37 13.54
CA ALA A 82 -8.59 -4.93 14.74
C ALA A 82 -9.17 -3.62 15.33
N TYR A 83 -9.62 -2.71 14.47
CA TYR A 83 -10.30 -1.49 14.90
C TYR A 83 -11.66 -1.80 15.55
N GLN A 84 -12.48 -2.63 14.91
CA GLN A 84 -13.78 -3.06 15.46
C GLN A 84 -13.62 -3.73 16.82
N ASP A 85 -12.69 -4.68 16.94
CA ASP A 85 -12.40 -5.39 18.20
C ASP A 85 -12.02 -4.40 19.33
N ARG A 86 -11.25 -3.35 19.01
CA ARG A 86 -10.90 -2.28 19.95
C ARG A 86 -12.10 -1.43 20.36
N VAL A 87 -12.96 -1.05 19.41
CA VAL A 87 -14.15 -0.24 19.68
C VAL A 87 -15.13 -1.03 20.55
N THR A 88 -15.42 -2.29 20.21
CA THR A 88 -16.28 -3.16 21.02
C THR A 88 -15.72 -3.35 22.42
N GLY A 89 -14.42 -3.64 22.55
CA GLY A 89 -13.78 -3.76 23.86
C GLY A 89 -13.83 -2.47 24.70
N GLN A 90 -13.82 -1.30 24.07
CA GLN A 90 -14.01 -0.01 24.75
C GLN A 90 -15.47 0.21 25.16
N GLN A 91 -16.44 -0.12 24.32
CA GLN A 91 -17.88 -0.02 24.63
C GLN A 91 -18.27 -0.92 25.81
N SER A 92 -17.78 -2.17 25.84
CA SER A 92 -18.00 -3.08 26.95
C SER A 92 -17.39 -2.58 28.26
N LYS A 93 -16.19 -1.98 28.21
CA LYS A 93 -15.53 -1.38 29.39
C LYS A 93 -16.21 -0.10 29.88
N ALA A 94 -16.85 0.65 28.98
CA ALA A 94 -17.60 1.86 29.31
C ALA A 94 -19.02 1.56 29.83
N GLY A 95 -19.42 0.30 29.95
CA GLY A 95 -20.77 -0.08 30.40
C GLY A 95 -21.87 0.31 29.40
N LEU A 96 -21.52 0.57 28.14
CA LEU A 96 -22.46 0.92 27.07
C LEU A 96 -23.06 -0.33 26.40
N ASP A 97 -22.74 -1.52 26.90
CA ASP A 97 -23.44 -2.75 26.53
C ASP A 97 -24.84 -2.74 27.16
N LYS A 98 -25.79 -2.18 26.41
CA LYS A 98 -27.26 -2.13 26.57
C LYS A 98 -27.85 -0.80 27.06
N VAL A 99 -28.43 -0.08 26.10
CA VAL A 99 -29.86 0.29 26.15
C VAL A 99 -30.57 -0.47 25.04
#